data_AF-A0A8T0RWJ5-F1
#
_entry.id   AF-A0A8T0RWJ5-F1
#
_cell.length_a   1.000
_cell.length_b   1.000
_cell.length_c   1.000
_cell.angle_alpha   90.00
_cell.angle_beta   90.00
_cell.angle_gamma   90.00
#
_symmetry.space_group_name_H-M   'P 1'
#
loop_
_entity.id
_entity.type
_entity.pdbx_description
1 polymer ?
#
loop_
_entity_poly.entity_id
_entity_poly.type
_entity_poly.pdbx_seq_one_letter_code
_entity_poly.pdbx_strand_id
1 'polypeptide(L)'
;MSPLLVNQKVLNENYKKTCQDMYDSLTRQNYKSYIFIPYNFGYHWILLILSVETGNLIVFDSMRNSKSAIQHILDPLNRVWKKFVKNNKGRGQWRPELNICLVKYIIPNYSKLRTDWCGYYVCDYLHIMTPCRKATDEDTRISQMGDECYSTDRINAVCEQLARFILNEILDPRGEFYHDGHIHRGLPSTS
;
A
#
# COMPACT_ATOMS: atom_id res chain seq x y z
N MET A 1 -3.65 7.44 5.84
CA MET A 1 -3.24 6.61 6.99
C MET A 1 -2.26 7.43 7.83
N SER A 2 -2.17 7.25 9.15
CA SER A 2 -1.12 7.96 9.92
C SER A 2 0.25 7.58 9.36
N PRO A 3 1.14 8.55 9.04
CA PRO A 3 2.47 8.25 8.49
C PRO A 3 3.33 7.39 9.43
N LEU A 4 2.96 7.31 10.71
CA LEU A 4 3.59 6.46 11.71
C LEU A 4 3.26 4.96 11.53
N LEU A 5 2.29 4.60 10.70
CA LEU A 5 1.86 3.21 10.48
C LEU A 5 2.62 2.49 9.37
N VAL A 6 3.65 3.14 8.82
CA VAL A 6 4.29 2.78 7.55
C VAL A 6 5.58 1.96 7.75
N ASN A 7 6.00 1.69 8.99
CA ASN A 7 7.30 1.07 9.26
C ASN A 7 7.32 0.09 10.45
N GLN A 8 8.00 -1.05 10.30
CA GLN A 8 8.21 -2.08 11.32
C GLN A 8 8.86 -1.55 12.61
N LYS A 9 9.83 -0.63 12.50
CA LYS A 9 10.50 -0.02 13.65
C LYS A 9 9.50 0.67 14.57
N VAL A 10 8.58 1.46 14.01
CA VAL A 10 7.54 2.17 14.78
C VAL A 10 6.55 1.17 15.40
N LEU A 11 6.20 0.10 14.68
CA LEU A 11 5.37 -0.96 15.24
C LEU A 11 6.04 -1.67 16.43
N ASN A 12 7.34 -1.92 16.37
CA ASN A 12 8.09 -2.57 17.43
C ASN A 12 8.27 -1.65 18.65
N GLU A 13 8.66 -0.39 18.42
CA GLU A 13 8.92 0.59 19.50
C GLU A 13 7.63 1.04 20.20
N ASN A 14 6.54 1.20 19.44
CA ASN A 14 5.30 1.82 19.92
C ASN A 14 4.07 0.91 19.76
N TYR A 15 4.23 -0.41 19.90
CA TYR A 15 3.22 -1.43 19.58
C TYR A 15 1.78 -1.07 19.96
N LYS A 16 1.54 -0.72 21.23
CA LYS A 16 0.18 -0.38 21.72
C LYS A 16 -0.40 0.84 21.01
N LYS A 17 0.40 1.90 20.87
CA LYS A 17 0.00 3.14 20.21
C LYS A 17 -0.24 2.90 18.72
N THR A 18 0.67 2.19 18.05
CA THR A 18 0.56 1.81 16.64
C THR A 18 -0.71 0.97 16.39
N CYS A 19 -1.02 -0.01 17.24
CA CYS A 19 -2.25 -0.79 17.14
C CYS A 19 -3.52 0.06 17.32
N GLN A 20 -3.49 1.03 18.26
CA GLN A 20 -4.60 1.96 18.45
C GLN A 20 -4.76 2.89 17.24
N ASP A 21 -3.66 3.38 16.68
CA ASP A 21 -3.68 4.22 15.47
C ASP A 21 -4.20 3.46 14.24
N MET A 22 -3.85 2.17 14.10
CA MET A 22 -4.44 1.29 13.08
C MET A 22 -5.96 1.18 13.27
N TYR A 23 -6.42 0.97 14.51
CA TYR A 23 -7.84 0.85 14.83
C TYR A 23 -8.61 2.15 14.53
N ASP A 24 -8.07 3.30 14.94
CA ASP A 24 -8.69 4.61 14.71
C ASP A 24 -8.68 4.97 13.22
N SER A 25 -7.62 4.60 12.50
CA SER A 25 -7.53 4.74 11.05
C SER A 25 -8.58 3.89 10.32
N LEU A 26 -8.77 2.64 10.73
CA LEU A 26 -9.79 1.74 10.17
C LEU A 26 -11.20 2.24 10.47
N THR A 27 -11.46 2.67 11.70
CA THR A 27 -12.76 3.20 12.12
C THR A 27 -13.14 4.45 11.35
N ARG A 28 -12.21 5.38 11.14
CA ARG A 28 -12.46 6.62 10.37
C ARG A 28 -12.63 6.40 8.87
N GLN A 29 -12.14 5.28 8.33
CA GLN A 29 -12.11 5.01 6.89
C GLN A 29 -12.98 3.81 6.50
N ASN A 30 -13.85 3.35 7.40
CA ASN A 30 -14.68 2.17 7.15
C ASN A 30 -15.74 2.35 6.06
N TYR A 31 -15.95 3.58 5.57
CA TYR A 31 -16.79 3.89 4.41
C TYR A 31 -16.11 3.57 3.07
N LYS A 32 -14.79 3.33 3.05
CA LYS A 32 -14.05 2.98 1.83
C LYS A 32 -14.15 1.49 1.56
N SER A 33 -14.30 1.10 0.30
CA SER A 33 -14.23 -0.31 -0.09
C SER A 33 -12.83 -0.90 0.10
N TYR A 34 -11.79 -0.10 -0.17
CA TYR A 34 -10.39 -0.51 -0.06
C TYR A 34 -9.54 0.50 0.72
N ILE A 35 -8.59 -0.02 1.50
CA ILE A 35 -7.53 0.76 2.17
C ILE A 35 -6.18 0.20 1.73
N PHE A 36 -5.36 1.05 1.11
CA PHE A 36 -4.00 0.74 0.67
C PHE A 36 -2.99 1.13 1.76
N ILE A 37 -2.07 0.22 2.05
CA ILE A 37 -1.11 0.31 3.15
C ILE A 37 0.30 -0.04 2.64
N PRO A 38 1.05 0.95 2.11
CA PRO A 38 2.48 0.78 1.94
C PRO A 38 3.12 0.52 3.31
N TYR A 39 3.98 -0.48 3.41
CA TYR A 39 4.61 -0.86 4.67
C TYR A 39 6.07 -1.26 4.44
N ASN A 40 6.96 -0.71 5.24
CA ASN A 40 8.38 -0.95 5.20
C ASN A 40 8.83 -1.87 6.34
N PHE A 41 9.57 -2.93 6.02
CA PHE A 41 10.24 -3.79 7.01
C PHE A 41 11.63 -4.15 6.49
N GLY A 42 12.66 -4.04 7.33
CA GLY A 42 14.03 -4.39 6.95
C GLY A 42 14.52 -3.73 5.64
N TYR A 43 14.19 -2.46 5.39
CA TYR A 43 14.48 -1.73 4.15
C TYR A 43 13.78 -2.25 2.88
N HIS A 44 12.74 -3.08 3.05
CA HIS A 44 11.93 -3.61 1.98
C HIS A 44 10.50 -3.08 2.06
N TRP A 45 9.95 -2.65 0.92
CA TRP A 45 8.60 -2.12 0.80
C TRP A 45 7.63 -3.17 0.26
N ILE A 46 6.49 -3.30 0.93
CA ILE A 46 5.35 -4.10 0.49
C ILE A 46 4.07 -3.27 0.48
N LEU A 47 3.03 -3.77 -0.18
CA LEU A 47 1.72 -3.14 -0.19
C LEU A 47 0.67 -4.10 0.37
N LEU A 48 0.00 -3.71 1.46
CA LEU A 48 -1.18 -4.40 1.97
C LEU A 48 -2.43 -3.67 1.45
N ILE A 49 -3.40 -4.42 0.92
CA ILE A 49 -4.65 -3.90 0.40
C ILE A 49 -5.78 -4.57 1.17
N LEU A 50 -6.43 -3.80 2.05
CA LEU A 50 -7.54 -4.27 2.86
C LEU A 50 -8.87 -3.95 2.16
N SER A 51 -9.63 -4.97 1.80
CA SER A 51 -11.05 -4.84 1.47
C SER A 51 -11.86 -4.75 2.76
N VAL A 52 -12.38 -3.56 3.07
CA VAL A 52 -13.13 -3.30 4.31
C VAL A 52 -14.47 -4.05 4.30
N GLU A 53 -15.08 -4.20 3.14
CA GLU A 53 -16.38 -4.88 3.00
C GLU A 53 -16.28 -6.39 3.30
N THR A 54 -15.17 -7.02 2.95
CA THR A 54 -15.03 -8.49 3.01
C THR A 54 -14.08 -8.99 4.09
N GLY A 55 -13.18 -8.13 4.59
CA GLY A 55 -12.07 -8.54 5.45
C GLY A 55 -10.98 -9.31 4.70
N ASN A 56 -10.94 -9.22 3.36
CA ASN A 56 -9.83 -9.75 2.57
C ASN A 56 -8.64 -8.81 2.65
N LEU A 57 -7.46 -9.35 2.96
CA LEU A 57 -6.18 -8.64 2.94
C LEU A 57 -5.31 -9.21 1.85
N ILE A 58 -5.09 -8.44 0.79
CA ILE A 58 -4.19 -8.78 -0.29
C ILE A 58 -2.81 -8.22 0.05
N VAL A 59 -1.75 -9.01 -0.09
CA VAL A 59 -0.37 -8.58 0.12
C VAL A 59 0.41 -8.71 -1.17
N PHE A 60 0.91 -7.58 -1.65
CA PHE A 60 1.86 -7.52 -2.74
C PHE A 60 3.28 -7.34 -2.18
N ASP A 61 4.15 -8.27 -2.54
CA ASP A 61 5.56 -8.29 -2.18
C ASP A 61 6.39 -8.69 -3.42
N SER A 62 7.17 -7.74 -3.94
CA SER A 62 8.02 -7.95 -5.12
C SER A 62 9.11 -9.00 -4.90
N MET A 63 9.59 -9.18 -3.66
CA MET A 63 10.58 -10.19 -3.29
C MET A 63 9.97 -11.54 -2.92
N ARG A 64 8.63 -11.64 -2.90
CA ARG A 64 7.88 -12.87 -2.62
C ARG A 64 8.30 -13.53 -1.31
N ASN A 65 8.53 -12.73 -0.27
CA ASN A 65 8.87 -13.28 1.04
C ASN A 65 7.74 -14.21 1.52
N SER A 66 8.10 -15.19 2.33
CA SER A 66 7.13 -16.09 2.94
C SER A 66 6.16 -15.31 3.82
N LYS A 67 4.95 -15.86 4.02
CA LYS A 67 4.00 -15.32 5.00
C LYS A 67 4.63 -15.11 6.38
N SER A 68 5.50 -16.03 6.80
CA SER A 68 6.20 -15.96 8.08
C SER A 68 7.10 -14.74 8.21
N ALA A 69 7.76 -14.30 7.12
CA ALA A 69 8.62 -13.12 7.14
C ALA A 69 7.84 -11.82 7.44
N ILE A 70 6.59 -11.74 6.99
CA ILE A 70 5.72 -10.58 7.17
C ILE A 70 4.73 -10.75 8.34
N GLN A 71 4.79 -11.85 9.09
CA GLN A 71 3.82 -12.15 10.15
C GLN A 71 3.76 -11.05 11.23
N HIS A 72 4.88 -10.36 11.44
CA HIS A 72 5.02 -9.27 12.40
C HIS A 72 4.04 -8.10 12.17
N ILE A 73 3.58 -7.84 10.93
CA ILE A 73 2.52 -6.85 10.63
C ILE A 73 1.14 -7.51 10.47
N LEU A 74 1.10 -8.76 10.00
CA LEU A 74 -0.16 -9.49 9.83
C LEU A 74 -0.87 -9.75 11.17
N ASP A 75 -0.12 -10.11 12.22
CA ASP A 75 -0.68 -10.41 13.54
C ASP A 75 -1.33 -9.17 14.20
N PRO A 76 -0.65 -8.01 14.28
CA PRO A 76 -1.27 -6.80 14.82
C PRO A 76 -2.47 -6.36 13.99
N LEU A 77 -2.38 -6.43 12.66
CA LEU A 77 -3.48 -6.02 11.79
C LEU A 77 -4.71 -6.92 11.96
N ASN A 78 -4.53 -8.24 12.05
CA ASN A 78 -5.64 -9.17 12.33
C ASN A 78 -6.23 -8.95 13.74
N ARG A 79 -5.39 -8.64 14.74
CA ARG A 79 -5.86 -8.30 16.09
C ARG A 79 -6.71 -7.02 16.10
N VAL A 80 -6.27 -5.99 15.38
CA VAL A 80 -7.01 -4.73 15.21
C VAL A 80 -8.31 -4.96 14.46
N TRP A 81 -8.29 -5.76 13.40
CA TRP A 81 -9.48 -6.17 12.65
C TRP A 81 -10.51 -6.88 13.53
N LYS A 82 -10.09 -7.88 14.32
CA LYS A 82 -10.95 -8.58 15.28
C LYS A 82 -11.63 -7.60 16.25
N LYS A 83 -10.88 -6.63 16.78
CA LYS A 83 -11.42 -5.57 17.65
C LYS A 83 -12.43 -4.69 16.90
N PHE A 84 -12.13 -4.31 15.67
CA PHE A 84 -13.02 -3.52 14.81
C PHE A 84 -14.34 -4.22 14.53
N VAL A 85 -14.30 -5.48 14.08
CA VAL A 85 -15.50 -6.28 13.81
C VAL A 85 -16.34 -6.47 15.08
N LYS A 86 -15.71 -6.76 16.21
CA LYS A 86 -16.40 -6.90 17.51
C LYS A 86 -17.14 -5.64 17.91
N ASN A 87 -16.53 -4.46 17.73
CA ASN A 87 -17.10 -3.18 18.15
C ASN A 87 -18.16 -2.63 17.17
N ASN A 88 -18.26 -3.19 15.97
CA ASN A 88 -19.20 -2.76 14.94
C ASN A 88 -20.21 -3.85 14.58
N LYS A 89 -20.47 -4.80 15.49
CA LYS A 89 -21.49 -5.85 15.31
C LYS A 89 -22.83 -5.23 14.87
N GLY A 90 -23.40 -5.77 13.79
CA GLY A 90 -24.67 -5.29 13.22
C GLY A 90 -24.55 -4.27 12.09
N ARG A 91 -23.34 -3.76 11.78
CA ARG A 91 -23.11 -2.80 10.67
C ARG A 91 -22.66 -3.46 9.36
N GLY A 92 -22.41 -4.76 9.34
CA GLY A 92 -21.98 -5.51 8.16
C GLY A 92 -21.79 -6.99 8.44
N GLN A 93 -21.75 -7.79 7.37
CA GLN A 93 -21.43 -9.22 7.42
C GLN A 93 -19.92 -9.44 7.21
N TRP A 94 -19.10 -8.97 8.15
CA TRP A 94 -17.65 -9.11 8.07
C TRP A 94 -17.16 -10.46 8.59
N ARG A 95 -16.05 -10.94 8.01
CA ARG A 95 -15.31 -12.07 8.56
C ARG A 95 -14.73 -11.69 9.94
N PRO A 96 -14.76 -12.60 10.93
CA PRO A 96 -14.15 -12.34 12.24
C PRO A 96 -12.64 -12.09 12.17
N GLU A 97 -11.98 -12.72 11.19
CA GLU A 97 -10.53 -12.62 10.96
C GLU A 97 -10.26 -12.17 9.52
N LEU A 98 -9.10 -11.56 9.31
CA LEU A 98 -8.64 -11.22 7.97
C LEU A 98 -8.37 -12.50 7.16
N ASN A 99 -8.87 -12.53 5.94
CA ASN A 99 -8.50 -13.54 4.96
C ASN A 99 -7.30 -13.05 4.14
N ILE A 100 -6.13 -13.66 4.36
CA ILE A 100 -4.85 -13.16 3.83
C ILE A 100 -4.52 -13.85 2.50
N CYS A 101 -4.39 -13.07 1.44
CA CYS A 101 -3.99 -13.51 0.10
C CYS A 101 -2.62 -12.92 -0.26
N LEU A 102 -1.62 -13.76 -0.52
CA LEU A 102 -0.31 -13.33 -1.01
C LEU A 102 -0.33 -13.33 -2.54
N VAL A 103 -0.14 -12.17 -3.15
CA VAL A 103 -0.12 -12.04 -4.61
C VAL A 103 1.19 -12.60 -5.14
N LYS A 104 1.10 -13.61 -6.00
CA LYS A 104 2.22 -14.08 -6.80
C LYS A 104 2.29 -13.24 -8.07
N TYR A 105 2.69 -11.98 -7.93
CA TYR A 105 2.88 -11.13 -9.09
C TYR A 105 4.08 -11.63 -9.90
N ILE A 106 3.86 -11.94 -11.17
CA ILE A 106 4.94 -12.29 -12.09
C ILE A 106 5.55 -10.97 -12.56
N ILE A 107 6.68 -10.61 -11.96
CA ILE A 107 7.48 -9.49 -12.45
C ILE A 107 8.11 -9.95 -13.76
N PRO A 108 7.83 -9.28 -14.90
CA PRO A 108 8.49 -9.59 -16.17
C PRO A 108 10.00 -9.49 -15.97
N ASN A 109 10.74 -10.51 -16.42
CA ASN A 109 12.19 -10.65 -16.20
C ASN A 109 12.62 -10.69 -14.72
N TYR A 110 12.09 -11.64 -13.95
CA TYR A 110 12.51 -11.91 -12.55
C TYR A 110 14.04 -12.04 -12.38
N SER A 111 14.78 -12.46 -13.42
CA SER A 111 16.25 -12.51 -13.43
C SER A 111 16.93 -11.14 -13.36
N LYS A 112 16.21 -10.05 -13.65
CA LYS A 112 16.65 -8.65 -13.51
C LYS A 112 16.06 -7.98 -12.26
N LEU A 113 15.39 -8.73 -11.39
CA LEU A 113 14.78 -8.19 -10.17
C LEU A 113 15.88 -7.62 -9.27
N ARG A 114 15.94 -6.30 -9.21
CA ARG A 114 16.83 -5.59 -8.31
C ARG A 114 16.12 -5.37 -6.97
N THR A 115 16.76 -5.78 -5.88
CA THR A 115 16.18 -5.76 -4.52
C THR A 115 15.88 -4.35 -4.01
N ASP A 116 16.52 -3.32 -4.57
CA ASP A 116 16.34 -1.90 -4.25
C ASP A 116 15.09 -1.25 -4.92
N TRP A 117 14.30 -2.02 -5.68
CA TRP A 117 13.20 -1.49 -6.51
C TRP A 117 11.82 -1.81 -5.94
N CYS A 118 11.78 -2.39 -4.74
CA CYS A 118 10.53 -2.71 -4.04
C CYS A 118 9.59 -1.51 -3.93
N GLY A 119 10.13 -0.31 -3.67
CA GLY A 119 9.35 0.93 -3.64
C GLY A 119 8.70 1.26 -4.99
N TYR A 120 9.45 1.13 -6.09
CA TYR A 120 8.93 1.32 -7.45
C TYR A 120 7.79 0.33 -7.74
N TYR A 121 8.01 -0.96 -7.48
CA TYR A 121 7.00 -1.99 -7.75
C TYR A 121 5.73 -1.79 -6.90
N VAL A 122 5.87 -1.32 -5.65
CA VAL A 122 4.71 -0.95 -4.82
C VAL A 122 3.94 0.22 -5.45
N CYS A 123 4.63 1.25 -5.94
CA CYS A 123 4.00 2.39 -6.61
C CYS A 123 3.31 1.99 -7.93
N ASP A 124 3.96 1.15 -8.73
CA ASP A 124 3.42 0.65 -10.00
C ASP A 124 2.16 -0.20 -9.76
N TYR A 125 2.22 -1.13 -8.79
CA TYR A 125 1.07 -1.94 -8.42
C TYR A 125 -0.07 -1.08 -7.84
N LEU A 126 0.25 -0.06 -7.04
CA LEU A 126 -0.73 0.91 -6.55
C LEU A 126 -1.40 1.65 -7.72
N HIS A 127 -0.63 2.08 -8.72
CA HIS A 127 -1.13 2.79 -9.90
C HIS A 127 -2.09 1.91 -10.71
N ILE A 128 -1.76 0.63 -10.92
CA ILE A 128 -2.63 -0.34 -11.60
C ILE A 128 -3.93 -0.57 -10.83
N MET A 129 -3.86 -0.64 -9.49
CA MET A 129 -5.01 -0.96 -8.64
C MET A 129 -5.92 0.25 -8.35
N THR A 130 -5.43 1.48 -8.49
CA THR A 130 -6.19 2.71 -8.14
C THR A 130 -7.40 2.99 -9.04
N PRO A 131 -7.33 2.80 -10.38
CA PRO A 131 -8.50 2.87 -11.26
C PRO A 131 -9.52 1.74 -11.00
N CYS A 132 -9.05 0.59 -10.50
CA CYS A 132 -9.85 -0.62 -10.30
C CYS A 132 -10.71 -0.49 -9.03
N ARG A 133 -11.86 0.18 -9.15
CA ARG A 133 -12.90 0.23 -8.10
C ARG A 133 -13.47 -1.13 -7.72
N LYS A 134 -13.18 -2.19 -8.49
CA LYS A 134 -13.56 -3.58 -8.24
C LYS A 134 -12.44 -4.44 -8.78
N ALA A 135 -11.52 -4.91 -7.93
CA ALA A 135 -10.50 -5.85 -8.38
C ALA A 135 -11.21 -7.14 -8.86
N THR A 136 -11.32 -7.32 -10.17
CA THR A 136 -11.84 -8.55 -10.80
C THR A 136 -10.69 -9.37 -11.39
N ASP A 137 -10.96 -10.64 -11.71
CA ASP A 137 -9.98 -11.53 -12.35
C ASP A 137 -9.48 -10.99 -13.72
N GLU A 138 -10.22 -10.06 -14.34
CA GLU A 138 -9.84 -9.38 -15.59
C GLU A 138 -8.75 -8.31 -15.40
N ASP A 139 -8.73 -7.61 -14.26
CA ASP A 139 -7.66 -6.63 -13.96
C ASP A 139 -6.31 -7.33 -13.77
N THR A 140 -6.35 -8.57 -13.30
CA THR A 140 -5.17 -9.45 -13.22
C THR A 140 -4.62 -9.78 -14.62
N ARG A 141 -5.47 -9.78 -15.67
CA ARG A 141 -5.05 -9.98 -17.06
C ARG A 141 -4.47 -8.72 -17.69
N ILE A 142 -4.97 -7.52 -17.38
CA ILE A 142 -4.38 -6.26 -17.89
C ILE A 142 -2.95 -6.10 -17.35
N SER A 143 -2.70 -6.50 -16.10
CA SER A 143 -1.34 -6.59 -15.55
C SER A 143 -0.44 -7.61 -16.27
N GLN A 144 -1.01 -8.57 -17.01
CA GLN A 144 -0.25 -9.53 -17.82
C GLN A 144 0.02 -9.01 -19.24
N MET A 145 -0.62 -7.91 -19.67
CA MET A 145 -0.46 -7.34 -21.02
C MET A 145 0.60 -6.22 -21.09
N GLY A 146 1.18 -5.81 -19.95
CA GLY A 146 2.34 -4.92 -19.90
C GLY A 146 3.65 -5.68 -20.12
N ASP A 147 3.82 -6.31 -21.28
CA ASP A 147 5.00 -7.10 -21.64
C ASP A 147 6.28 -6.23 -21.83
N GLU A 148 6.15 -4.90 -21.79
CA GLU A 148 7.28 -3.99 -21.73
C GLU A 148 7.72 -3.78 -20.27
N CYS A 149 8.60 -4.66 -19.80
CA CYS A 149 9.48 -4.34 -18.67
C CYS A 149 10.17 -3.01 -18.98
N TYR A 150 9.78 -1.93 -18.29
CA TYR A 150 10.44 -0.63 -18.48
C TYR A 150 11.95 -0.79 -18.32
N SER A 151 12.72 -0.18 -19.23
CA SER A 151 14.17 -0.18 -19.10
C SER A 151 14.57 0.36 -17.72
N THR A 152 15.69 -0.13 -17.20
CA THR A 152 16.28 0.36 -15.95
C THR A 152 16.38 1.90 -15.95
N ASP A 153 16.72 2.50 -17.09
CA ASP A 153 16.80 3.96 -17.22
C ASP A 153 15.45 4.66 -17.02
N ARG A 154 14.37 4.10 -17.56
CA ARG A 154 13.03 4.68 -17.41
C ARG A 154 12.55 4.63 -15.98
N ILE A 155 12.78 3.52 -15.29
CA ILE A 155 12.39 3.41 -13.89
C ILE A 155 13.29 4.29 -13.01
N ASN A 156 14.61 4.36 -13.28
CA ASN A 156 15.49 5.30 -12.59
C ASN A 156 15.00 6.75 -12.73
N ALA A 157 14.61 7.15 -13.93
CA ALA A 157 14.07 8.48 -14.19
C ALA A 157 12.75 8.73 -13.42
N VAL A 158 11.89 7.73 -13.28
CA VAL A 158 10.66 7.82 -12.46
C VAL A 158 11.00 7.89 -10.97
N CYS A 159 11.91 7.04 -10.49
CA CYS A 159 12.38 7.06 -9.10
C CYS A 159 13.01 8.41 -8.74
N GLU A 160 13.82 8.99 -9.62
CA GLU A 160 14.44 10.29 -9.42
C GLU A 160 13.41 11.41 -9.38
N GLN A 161 12.44 11.41 -10.30
CA GLN A 161 11.35 12.39 -10.29
C GLN A 161 10.49 12.29 -9.02
N LEU A 162 10.17 11.07 -8.58
CA LEU A 162 9.43 10.84 -7.34
C LEU A 162 10.23 11.26 -6.10
N ALA A 163 11.52 10.91 -6.03
CA ALA A 163 12.38 11.35 -4.94
C ALA A 163 12.48 12.88 -4.89
N ARG A 164 12.64 13.53 -6.05
CA ARG A 164 12.63 14.99 -6.17
C ARG A 164 11.30 15.60 -5.74
N PHE A 165 10.16 15.02 -6.12
CA PHE A 165 8.84 15.46 -5.68
C PHE A 165 8.70 15.33 -4.16
N ILE A 166 9.07 14.18 -3.58
CA ILE A 166 9.01 13.97 -2.13
C ILE A 166 9.92 14.97 -1.41
N LEU A 167 11.15 15.18 -1.87
CA LEU A 167 12.08 16.11 -1.25
C LEU A 167 11.64 17.57 -1.34
N ASN A 168 11.13 18.00 -2.49
CA ASN A 168 10.81 19.40 -2.73
C ASN A 168 9.41 19.79 -2.26
N GLU A 169 8.44 18.89 -2.43
CA GLU A 169 7.02 19.19 -2.24
C GLU A 169 6.45 18.58 -0.95
N ILE A 170 7.11 17.57 -0.35
CA ILE A 170 6.60 16.90 0.87
C ILE A 170 7.53 17.11 2.07
N LEU A 171 8.83 16.96 1.89
CA LEU A 171 9.84 16.97 2.96
C LEU A 171 10.62 18.30 3.01
N ASP A 172 9.94 19.44 2.85
CA ASP A 172 10.53 20.79 3.01
C ASP A 172 11.58 20.79 4.15
N PRO A 173 12.77 21.41 4.00
CA PRO A 173 13.85 21.40 4.99
C PRO A 173 13.46 21.89 6.40
N ARG A 174 12.26 22.47 6.57
CA ARG A 174 11.64 22.80 7.87
C ARG A 174 10.92 21.62 8.55
N GLY A 175 10.71 20.50 7.86
CA GLY A 175 10.09 19.27 8.37
C GLY A 175 8.56 19.31 8.50
N GLU A 176 7.91 20.36 8.00
CA GLU A 176 6.45 20.55 8.07
C GLU A 176 5.80 19.98 6.78
N PHE A 177 4.73 19.21 6.93
CA PHE A 177 3.94 18.69 5.81
C PHE A 177 3.43 19.86 4.94
N TYR A 178 3.93 19.98 3.71
CA TYR A 178 3.57 21.07 2.80
C TYR A 178 2.36 20.66 1.93
N HIS A 179 1.28 21.44 2.00
CA HIS A 179 0.14 21.36 1.08
C HIS A 179 -0.16 22.78 0.59
N ASP A 180 0.38 23.17 -0.56
CA ASP A 180 0.17 24.49 -1.16
C ASP A 180 -1.14 24.64 -1.95
N GLY A 181 -1.90 23.55 -2.10
CA GLY A 181 -3.17 23.56 -2.84
C GLY A 181 -3.01 23.60 -4.37
N HIS A 182 -1.83 23.35 -4.93
CA HIS A 182 -1.59 23.45 -6.38
C HIS A 182 -1.84 22.18 -7.20
N ILE A 183 -2.36 21.10 -6.61
CA ILE A 183 -2.65 19.84 -7.34
C ILE A 183 -3.79 19.99 -8.37
N HIS A 184 -4.53 21.10 -8.35
CA HIS A 184 -5.55 21.43 -9.37
C HIS A 184 -5.09 22.54 -10.32
N ARG A 185 -4.09 22.28 -11.17
CA ARG A 185 -4.03 22.93 -12.49
C ARG A 185 -4.35 21.90 -13.54
N GLY A 186 -5.66 21.75 -13.77
CA GLY A 186 -6.15 21.07 -14.97
C GLY A 186 -5.55 21.73 -16.21
N LEU A 187 -5.24 20.88 -17.20
CA LEU A 187 -4.89 21.29 -18.55
C LEU A 187 -5.88 22.36 -19.04
N PRO A 188 -5.40 23.45 -19.68
CA PRO A 188 -6.30 24.48 -20.15
C PRO A 188 -7.21 23.88 -21.23
N SER A 189 -8.52 24.02 -21.04
CA SER A 189 -9.51 23.79 -22.07
C SER A 189 -9.20 24.71 -23.24
N THR A 190 -8.70 24.14 -24.34
CA THR A 190 -8.58 24.86 -25.61
C THR A 190 -9.98 25.19 -26.08
N SER A 191 -10.24 26.49 -26.20
CA SER A 191 -11.44 27.07 -26.82
C SER A 191 -11.45 26.83 -28.32
#